data_AF-A0A367RGJ5-F1
#
_entry.id   AF-A0A367RGJ5-F1
#
_cell.length_a   1.000
_cell.length_b   1.000
_cell.length_c   1.000
_cell.angle_alpha   90.00
_cell.angle_beta   90.00
_cell.angle_gamma   90.00
#
_symmetry.space_group_name_H-M   'P 1'
#
loop_
_entity.id
_entity.type
_entity.pdbx_description
1 polymer ?
#
loop_
_entity_poly.entity_id
_entity_poly.type
_entity_poly.pdbx_seq_one_letter_code
_entity_poly.pdbx_strand_id
1 'polypeptide(L)'
;MNAEELKRRFAAGERYFPAVNLSGYKLIGADLPGINLWGSDLSRVNLAKAKLWGADLSSTNLAKANLTRANLSGANLNEANLRGAKLNYAKLYGANLTGAYYDESTRFSRGFDPISRNMRKV
;
A
#
# COMPACT_ATOMS: atom_id res chain seq x y z
N MET A 1 -0.33 -16.02 7.55
CA MET A 1 0.85 -16.16 6.66
C MET A 1 1.90 -15.13 7.09
N ASN A 2 3.20 -15.41 6.93
CA ASN A 2 4.26 -14.45 7.24
C ASN A 2 4.86 -13.84 5.95
N ALA A 3 5.79 -12.88 6.11
CA ALA A 3 6.42 -12.20 4.98
C ALA A 3 7.23 -13.12 4.05
N GLU A 4 7.89 -14.16 4.58
CA GLU A 4 8.70 -15.08 3.77
C GLU A 4 7.81 -16.02 2.96
N GLU A 5 6.73 -16.51 3.56
CA GLU A 5 5.76 -17.35 2.87
C GLU A 5 5.02 -16.57 1.76
N LEU A 6 4.68 -15.29 2.01
CA LEU A 6 4.17 -14.39 0.97
C LEU A 6 5.12 -14.32 -0.22
N LYS A 7 6.40 -14.01 0.02
CA LYS A 7 7.42 -13.88 -1.03
C LYS A 7 7.60 -15.18 -1.80
N ARG A 8 7.64 -16.31 -1.10
CA ARG A 8 7.79 -17.64 -1.70
C ARG A 8 6.62 -17.96 -2.63
N ARG A 9 5.39 -17.80 -2.15
CA ARG A 9 4.17 -18.04 -2.94
C ARG A 9 4.07 -17.10 -4.12
N PHE A 10 4.40 -15.82 -3.93
CA PHE A 10 4.43 -14.84 -5.02
C PHE A 10 5.47 -15.20 -6.09
N ALA A 11 6.67 -15.61 -5.67
CA ALA A 11 7.71 -16.10 -6.57
C ALA A 11 7.30 -17.37 -7.32
N ALA A 12 6.44 -18.22 -6.73
CA ALA A 12 5.84 -19.39 -7.36
C ALA A 12 4.69 -19.04 -8.34
N GLY A 13 4.42 -17.75 -8.57
CA GLY A 13 3.41 -17.30 -9.54
C GLY A 13 2.06 -16.94 -8.92
N GLU A 14 1.87 -17.17 -7.62
CA GLU A 14 0.64 -16.76 -6.96
C GLU A 14 0.53 -15.23 -6.92
N ARG A 15 -0.66 -14.70 -7.19
CA ARG A 15 -0.93 -13.26 -7.16
C ARG A 15 -2.02 -12.87 -6.18
N TYR A 16 -2.87 -13.82 -5.79
CA TYR A 16 -4.06 -13.55 -5.00
C TYR A 16 -3.86 -13.93 -3.53
N PHE A 17 -3.79 -12.93 -2.66
CA PHE A 17 -3.56 -13.07 -1.22
C PHE A 17 -4.63 -12.28 -0.43
N PRO A 18 -5.92 -12.67 -0.53
CA PRO A 18 -7.00 -11.93 0.11
C PRO A 18 -6.96 -12.04 1.63
N ALA A 19 -7.33 -10.97 2.32
CA ALA A 19 -7.54 -10.94 3.77
C ALA A 19 -6.37 -11.49 4.62
N VAL A 20 -5.13 -11.35 4.15
CA VAL A 20 -3.96 -11.81 4.90
C VAL A 20 -3.58 -10.79 5.98
N ASN A 21 -3.03 -11.26 7.10
CA ASN A 21 -2.45 -10.39 8.12
C ASN A 21 -0.92 -10.37 7.96
N LEU A 22 -0.41 -9.21 7.55
CA LEU A 22 1.01 -8.87 7.45
C LEU A 22 1.35 -7.64 8.31
N SER A 23 0.53 -7.35 9.32
CA SER A 23 0.71 -6.21 10.21
C SER A 23 2.10 -6.24 10.87
N GLY A 24 2.81 -5.11 10.83
CA GLY A 24 4.13 -4.95 11.44
C GLY A 24 5.30 -5.68 10.76
N TYR A 25 5.05 -6.46 9.70
CA TYR A 25 6.13 -7.17 9.00
C TYR A 25 7.05 -6.22 8.20
N LYS A 26 8.27 -6.71 7.90
CA LYS A 26 9.25 -6.01 7.06
C LYS A 26 9.23 -6.60 5.65
N LEU A 27 8.80 -5.79 4.69
CA LEU A 27 8.77 -6.06 3.25
C LEU A 27 9.52 -4.96 2.48
N ILE A 28 10.61 -4.46 3.08
CA ILE A 28 11.44 -3.39 2.51
C ILE A 28 12.00 -3.86 1.17
N GLY A 29 11.78 -3.08 0.11
CA GLY A 29 12.26 -3.39 -1.23
C GLY A 29 11.62 -4.62 -1.88
N ALA A 30 10.51 -5.14 -1.34
CA ALA A 30 9.84 -6.32 -1.89
C ALA A 30 9.43 -6.08 -3.36
N ASP A 31 9.64 -7.10 -4.20
CA ASP A 31 9.24 -7.10 -5.62
C ASP A 31 7.90 -7.82 -5.77
N LEU A 32 6.79 -7.05 -5.70
CA LEU A 32 5.42 -7.58 -5.65
C LEU A 32 4.50 -6.91 -6.69
N PRO A 33 4.89 -6.82 -7.97
CA PRO A 33 4.06 -6.16 -8.98
C PRO A 33 2.77 -6.92 -9.26
N GLY A 34 1.66 -6.20 -9.35
CA GLY A 34 0.35 -6.81 -9.60
C GLY A 34 -0.15 -7.74 -8.49
N ILE A 35 0.44 -7.71 -7.29
CA ILE A 35 -0.06 -8.51 -6.18
C ILE A 35 -1.47 -8.03 -5.79
N ASN A 36 -2.37 -8.97 -5.51
CA ASN A 36 -3.68 -8.69 -4.94
C ASN A 36 -3.64 -9.00 -3.44
N LEU A 37 -3.79 -7.94 -2.65
CA LEU A 37 -3.86 -7.91 -1.19
C LEU A 37 -5.17 -7.27 -0.73
N TRP A 38 -6.23 -7.37 -1.54
CA TRP A 38 -7.53 -6.80 -1.23
C TRP A 38 -8.00 -7.22 0.16
N GLY A 39 -8.50 -6.24 0.93
CA GLY A 39 -9.03 -6.45 2.28
C GLY A 39 -8.00 -6.93 3.33
N SER A 40 -6.71 -6.98 2.99
CA SER A 40 -5.67 -7.47 3.90
C SER A 40 -5.34 -6.45 5.01
N ASP A 41 -4.77 -6.95 6.11
CA ASP A 41 -4.20 -6.10 7.15
C ASP A 41 -2.69 -5.94 6.97
N LEU A 42 -2.29 -4.75 6.52
CA LEU A 42 -0.92 -4.30 6.34
C LEU A 42 -0.60 -3.13 7.29
N SER A 43 -1.33 -3.00 8.39
CA SER A 43 -1.08 -1.94 9.36
C SER A 43 0.36 -2.02 9.90
N ARG A 44 1.04 -0.87 10.02
CA ARG A 44 2.44 -0.77 10.49
C ARG A 44 3.47 -1.57 9.67
N VAL A 45 3.09 -2.14 8.52
CA VAL A 45 4.02 -2.86 7.65
C VAL A 45 5.10 -1.91 7.14
N ASN A 46 6.32 -2.39 6.95
CA ASN A 46 7.38 -1.63 6.31
C ASN A 46 7.55 -2.09 4.86
N LEU A 47 6.96 -1.34 3.93
CA LEU A 47 7.03 -1.50 2.47
C LEU A 47 7.94 -0.42 1.83
N ALA A 48 8.87 0.16 2.58
CA ALA A 48 9.75 1.19 2.03
C ALA A 48 10.51 0.66 0.81
N LYS A 49 10.54 1.44 -0.28
CA LYS A 49 11.15 1.07 -1.57
C LYS A 49 10.53 -0.17 -2.26
N ALA A 50 9.40 -0.70 -1.78
CA ALA A 50 8.74 -1.84 -2.42
C ALA A 50 8.23 -1.49 -3.82
N LYS A 51 8.20 -2.49 -4.69
CA LYS A 51 7.68 -2.43 -6.04
C LYS A 51 6.28 -3.04 -6.06
N LEU A 52 5.28 -2.17 -6.12
CA LEU A 52 3.85 -2.49 -6.02
C LEU A 52 3.07 -1.91 -7.21
N TRP A 53 3.70 -1.77 -8.37
CA TRP A 53 3.00 -1.23 -9.54
C TRP A 53 1.89 -2.17 -9.96
N GLY A 54 0.71 -1.62 -10.27
CA GLY A 54 -0.49 -2.39 -10.61
C GLY A 54 -1.04 -3.27 -9.49
N ALA A 55 -0.53 -3.16 -8.25
CA ALA A 55 -1.04 -3.95 -7.12
C ALA A 55 -2.50 -3.58 -6.80
N ASP A 56 -3.29 -4.56 -6.38
CA ASP A 56 -4.61 -4.35 -5.79
C ASP A 56 -4.49 -4.30 -4.26
N LEU A 57 -4.60 -3.09 -3.73
CA LEU A 57 -4.59 -2.73 -2.31
C LEU A 57 -5.93 -2.08 -1.92
N SER A 58 -7.00 -2.35 -2.67
CA SER A 58 -8.31 -1.81 -2.35
C SER A 58 -8.86 -2.41 -1.05
N SER A 59 -9.54 -1.56 -0.27
CA SER A 59 -10.05 -1.88 1.08
C SER A 59 -8.99 -2.42 2.07
N THR A 60 -7.69 -2.32 1.75
CA THR A 60 -6.60 -2.80 2.60
C THR A 60 -6.38 -1.85 3.79
N ASN A 61 -6.09 -2.42 4.97
CA ASN A 61 -5.65 -1.63 6.11
C ASN A 61 -4.15 -1.32 6.01
N LEU A 62 -3.78 -0.11 5.62
CA LEU A 62 -2.39 0.39 5.55
C LEU A 62 -2.07 1.40 6.66
N ALA A 63 -2.86 1.40 7.75
CA ALA A 63 -2.68 2.37 8.83
C ALA A 63 -1.26 2.32 9.39
N LYS A 64 -0.60 3.47 9.48
CA LYS A 64 0.79 3.60 9.96
C LYS A 64 1.83 2.82 9.16
N ALA A 65 1.49 2.33 7.95
CA ALA A 65 2.45 1.64 7.08
C ALA A 65 3.55 2.60 6.60
N ASN A 66 4.74 2.07 6.38
CA ASN A 66 5.82 2.81 5.73
C ASN A 66 5.89 2.44 4.25
N LEU A 67 5.42 3.33 3.38
CA LEU A 67 5.46 3.26 1.92
C LEU A 67 6.48 4.24 1.32
N THR A 68 7.43 4.73 2.13
CA THR A 68 8.42 5.72 1.68
C THR A 68 9.19 5.19 0.49
N ARG A 69 9.23 5.95 -0.61
CA ARG A 69 9.85 5.58 -1.90
C ARG A 69 9.29 4.30 -2.56
N ALA A 70 8.13 3.79 -2.13
CA ALA A 70 7.50 2.67 -2.82
C ALA A 70 7.02 3.08 -4.22
N ASN A 71 7.04 2.14 -5.17
CA ASN A 71 6.44 2.33 -6.48
C ASN A 71 5.01 1.77 -6.47
N LEU A 72 4.01 2.65 -6.38
CA LEU A 72 2.58 2.32 -6.42
C LEU A 72 1.93 2.77 -7.74
N SER A 73 2.73 2.93 -8.81
CA SER A 73 2.20 3.40 -10.09
C SER A 73 1.13 2.43 -10.62
N GLY A 74 -0.05 2.94 -10.96
CA GLY A 74 -1.19 2.13 -11.41
C GLY A 74 -1.82 1.23 -10.33
N ALA A 75 -1.41 1.32 -9.07
CA ALA A 75 -2.01 0.51 -8.00
C ALA A 75 -3.44 0.96 -7.68
N ASN A 76 -4.30 0.00 -7.33
CA ASN A 76 -5.63 0.28 -6.80
C ASN A 76 -5.56 0.41 -5.27
N LEU A 77 -5.82 1.61 -4.74
CA LEU A 77 -5.88 1.92 -3.30
C LEU A 77 -7.29 2.42 -2.92
N ASN A 78 -8.30 2.10 -3.73
CA ASN A 78 -9.67 2.52 -3.47
C ASN A 78 -10.11 2.08 -2.07
N GLU A 79 -10.65 3.03 -1.29
CA GLU A 79 -11.10 2.81 0.09
C GLU A 79 -10.03 2.27 1.08
N ALA A 80 -8.75 2.29 0.70
CA ALA A 80 -7.67 1.87 1.59
C ALA A 80 -7.55 2.78 2.81
N ASN A 81 -7.22 2.22 3.96
CA ASN A 81 -6.94 2.99 5.17
C ASN A 81 -5.46 3.42 5.21
N LEU A 82 -5.16 4.67 4.86
CA LEU A 82 -3.81 5.25 4.85
C LEU A 82 -3.56 6.22 6.03
N ARG A 83 -4.39 6.17 7.09
CA ARG A 83 -4.22 6.98 8.31
C ARG A 83 -2.82 6.77 8.91
N GLY A 84 -2.06 7.85 9.09
CA GLY A 84 -0.68 7.81 9.57
C GLY A 84 0.34 7.11 8.68
N ALA A 85 -0.02 6.71 7.46
CA ALA A 85 0.93 6.09 6.54
C ALA A 85 1.99 7.09 6.05
N LYS A 86 3.21 6.60 5.82
CA LYS A 86 4.31 7.39 5.24
C LYS A 86 4.44 7.12 3.76
N LEU A 87 3.99 8.03 2.91
CA LEU A 87 4.07 7.98 1.44
C LEU A 87 5.09 8.98 0.85
N ASN A 88 6.00 9.52 1.67
CA ASN A 88 7.05 10.42 1.18
C ASN A 88 7.81 9.79 0.01
N TYR A 89 7.90 10.51 -1.11
CA TYR A 89 8.56 10.06 -2.34
C TYR A 89 7.98 8.78 -2.97
N ALA A 90 6.78 8.34 -2.57
CA ALA A 90 6.11 7.24 -3.25
C ALA A 90 5.67 7.67 -4.67
N LYS A 91 5.78 6.75 -5.63
CA LYS A 91 5.30 6.97 -7.00
C LYS A 91 3.82 6.58 -7.07
N LEU A 92 2.95 7.54 -7.35
CA LEU A 92 1.49 7.38 -7.39
C LEU A 92 0.88 7.74 -8.78
N TYR A 93 1.69 7.70 -9.84
CA TYR A 93 1.21 7.96 -11.19
C TYR A 93 0.17 6.89 -11.58
N GLY A 94 -1.03 7.32 -11.99
CA GLY A 94 -2.13 6.42 -12.35
C GLY A 94 -2.71 5.59 -11.19
N ALA A 95 -2.30 5.81 -9.94
CA ALA A 95 -2.87 5.09 -8.80
C ALA A 95 -4.31 5.56 -8.52
N ASN A 96 -5.23 4.62 -8.28
CA ASN A 96 -6.58 4.93 -7.86
C ASN A 96 -6.63 5.11 -6.33
N LEU A 97 -6.81 6.35 -5.86
CA LEU A 97 -6.88 6.69 -4.43
C LEU A 97 -8.29 7.07 -3.99
N THR A 98 -9.29 6.87 -4.86
CA THR A 98 -10.67 7.30 -4.60
C THR A 98 -11.19 6.68 -3.30
N GLY A 99 -11.71 7.49 -2.40
CA GLY A 99 -12.26 7.03 -1.12
C GLY A 99 -11.22 6.57 -0.09
N ALA A 100 -9.92 6.56 -0.42
CA ALA A 100 -8.88 6.20 0.55
C ALA A 100 -8.86 7.19 1.72
N TYR A 101 -8.67 6.68 2.93
CA TYR A 101 -8.74 7.45 4.17
C TYR A 101 -7.37 7.94 4.61
N TYR A 102 -7.23 9.23 4.92
CA TYR A 102 -6.01 9.82 5.46
C TYR A 102 -6.32 10.73 6.66
N ASP A 103 -5.31 11.03 7.47
CA ASP A 103 -5.43 11.95 8.61
C ASP A 103 -4.24 12.93 8.63
N GLU A 104 -4.20 13.81 9.65
CA GLU A 104 -3.11 14.80 9.84
C GLU A 104 -1.73 14.14 10.05
N SER A 105 -1.70 12.86 10.40
CA SER A 105 -0.48 12.10 10.62
C SER A 105 0.02 11.39 9.35
N THR A 106 -0.82 11.28 8.30
CA THR A 106 -0.40 10.78 6.99
C THR A 106 0.64 11.72 6.38
N ARG A 107 1.68 11.17 5.73
CA ARG A 107 2.79 11.95 5.15
C ARG A 107 2.88 11.70 3.66
N PHE A 108 2.49 12.69 2.85
CA PHE A 108 2.64 12.66 1.40
C PHE A 108 3.88 13.43 0.94
N SER A 109 4.28 13.24 -0.32
CA SER A 109 5.29 14.09 -0.97
C SER A 109 4.83 15.55 -1.04
N ARG A 110 5.78 16.49 -1.00
CA ARG A 110 5.49 17.93 -1.17
C ARG A 110 4.69 18.15 -2.46
N GLY A 111 3.63 18.96 -2.36
CA GLY A 111 2.76 19.30 -3.50
C GLY A 111 1.72 18.23 -3.84
N PHE A 112 1.70 17.10 -3.13
CA PHE A 112 0.60 16.15 -3.26
C PHE A 112 -0.63 16.68 -2.52
N ASP A 113 -1.72 16.86 -3.24
CA ASP A 113 -3.03 17.21 -2.68
C ASP A 113 -3.92 15.95 -2.63
N PRO A 114 -4.23 15.42 -1.44
CA PRO A 114 -5.11 14.26 -1.31
C PRO A 114 -6.57 14.55 -1.68
N ILE A 115 -7.02 15.81 -1.57
CA ILE A 115 -8.41 16.18 -1.86
C ILE A 115 -8.69 16.08 -3.36
N SER A 116 -7.81 16.64 -4.21
CA SER A 116 -7.90 16.47 -5.68
C SER A 116 -7.80 15.02 -6.15
N ARG A 117 -7.39 14.09 -5.28
CA ARG A 117 -7.36 12.64 -5.55
C ARG A 117 -8.61 11.90 -5.04
N ASN A 118 -9.66 12.62 -4.65
CA ASN A 118 -10.90 12.07 -4.08
C ASN A 118 -10.67 11.25 -2.79
N MET A 119 -9.62 11.57 -2.03
CA MET A 119 -9.36 10.94 -0.74
C MET A 119 -10.22 11.57 0.36
N ARG A 120 -10.50 10.80 1.42
CA ARG A 120 -11.33 11.20 2.55
C ARG A 120 -10.46 11.49 3.77
N LYS A 121 -10.51 12.72 4.26
CA LYS A 121 -9.89 13.08 5.54
C LYS A 121 -10.78 12.59 6.68
N VAL A 122 -10.18 11.97 7.70
CA VAL A 122 -10.85 11.38 8.87
C VAL A 122 -10.01 11.54 10.13
#